data_AF-A0A2V9KFT6-F1
#
_entry.id   AF-A0A2V9KFT6-F1
#
_cell.length_a   1.000
_cell.length_b   1.000
_cell.length_c   1.000
_cell.angle_alpha   90.00
_cell.angle_beta   90.00
_cell.angle_gamma   90.00
#
_symmetry.space_group_name_H-M   'P 1'
#
loop_
_entity.id
_entity.type
_entity.pdbx_description
1 polymer ?
#
loop_
_entity_poly.entity_id
_entity_poly.type
_entity_poly.pdbx_seq_one_letter_code
_entity_poly.pdbx_strand_id
1 'polypeptide(L)'
;MERVAQRGDVWWASLGGPRGSEPGYRRPVVVIQSDDFNRSAIATVVVAAVTTNIALARAPGNVRFRPPASGLRRPSVVNVSQIATVDRHQLLERAGRLPEDLMRRVDEGVPLSSRSSPRRILRRREVRACGRARSPRGRRGTTRSGPAGPRPRAGASPAARGSTSRGRACWGGRRSPGARARAS
;
A
#
# COMPACT_ATOMS: atom_id res chain seq x y z
N MET A 1 26.95 2.71 -20.76
CA MET A 1 25.59 3.14 -21.16
C MET A 1 24.63 2.54 -20.15
N GLU A 2 24.22 3.33 -19.16
CA GLU A 2 23.26 2.88 -18.14
C GLU A 2 21.94 2.58 -18.85
N ARG A 3 21.58 1.30 -18.96
CA ARG A 3 20.30 0.92 -19.57
C ARG A 3 19.20 1.24 -18.58
N VAL A 4 18.48 2.32 -18.83
CA VAL A 4 17.25 2.66 -18.11
C VAL A 4 16.26 1.50 -18.28
N ALA A 5 15.83 0.91 -17.17
CA ALA A 5 14.86 -0.18 -17.18
C ALA A 5 13.53 0.30 -17.78
N GLN A 6 12.94 -0.47 -18.69
CA GLN A 6 11.68 -0.11 -19.32
C GLN A 6 10.53 -1.00 -18.83
N ARG A 7 9.32 -0.48 -18.93
CA ARG A 7 8.09 -1.17 -18.63
C ARG A 7 7.98 -2.45 -19.45
N GLY A 8 7.72 -3.54 -18.75
CA GLY A 8 7.66 -4.89 -19.29
C GLY A 8 9.01 -5.57 -19.47
N ASP A 9 10.14 -4.90 -19.20
CA ASP A 9 11.42 -5.60 -19.12
C ASP A 9 11.42 -6.61 -17.97
N VAL A 10 12.04 -7.75 -18.22
CA VAL A 10 12.28 -8.79 -17.23
C VAL A 10 13.73 -8.73 -16.80
N TRP A 11 13.95 -8.56 -15.50
CA TRP A 11 15.26 -8.40 -14.89
C TRP A 11 15.46 -9.44 -13.79
N TRP A 12 16.69 -9.89 -13.59
CA TRP A 12 17.06 -10.50 -12.32
C TRP A 12 17.35 -9.40 -11.31
N ALA A 13 16.68 -9.45 -10.16
CA ALA A 13 16.86 -8.49 -9.08
C ALA A 13 17.41 -9.15 -7.82
N SER A 14 18.22 -8.42 -7.06
CA SER A 14 18.67 -8.80 -5.70
C SER A 14 17.75 -8.17 -4.66
N LEU A 15 16.82 -8.96 -4.13
CA LEU A 15 15.76 -8.48 -3.22
C LEU A 15 16.11 -8.62 -1.73
N GLY A 16 17.38 -8.83 -1.39
CA GLY A 16 17.83 -9.05 -0.02
C GLY A 16 17.33 -10.37 0.59
N GLY A 17 17.53 -10.57 1.90
CA GLY A 17 16.98 -11.74 2.59
C GLY A 17 15.46 -11.61 2.76
N PRO A 18 14.65 -12.64 2.44
CA PRO A 18 13.19 -12.54 2.56
C PRO A 18 12.78 -12.38 4.03
N ARG A 19 11.84 -11.47 4.31
CA ARG A 19 11.12 -11.40 5.58
C ARG A 19 9.69 -11.89 5.36
N GLY A 20 9.34 -13.05 5.91
CA GLY A 20 8.01 -13.63 5.77
C GLY A 20 7.70 -14.06 4.33
N SER A 21 6.64 -13.49 3.73
CA SER A 21 6.20 -13.81 2.36
C SER A 21 6.78 -12.87 1.29
N GLU A 22 7.71 -11.99 1.67
CA GLU A 22 8.39 -11.12 0.72
C GLU A 22 9.23 -11.94 -0.26
N PRO A 23 9.29 -11.53 -1.54
CA PRO A 23 10.24 -12.10 -2.47
C PRO A 23 11.67 -11.78 -1.99
N GLY A 24 12.48 -12.80 -1.76
CA GLY A 24 13.89 -12.64 -1.38
C GLY A 24 14.86 -13.25 -2.37
N TYR A 25 16.14 -13.02 -2.07
CA TYR A 25 17.31 -13.43 -2.82
C TYR A 25 17.31 -12.89 -4.26
N ARG A 26 18.08 -13.55 -5.13
CA ARG A 26 18.11 -13.28 -6.56
C ARG A 26 16.87 -13.89 -7.21
N ARG A 27 15.97 -13.06 -7.74
CA ARG A 27 14.71 -13.51 -8.35
C ARG A 27 14.41 -12.71 -9.62
N PRO A 28 13.81 -13.33 -10.66
CA PRO A 28 13.33 -12.57 -11.80
C PRO A 28 12.17 -11.67 -11.37
N VAL A 29 12.11 -10.47 -11.93
CA VAL A 29 11.08 -9.47 -11.71
C VAL A 29 10.69 -8.83 -13.05
N VAL A 30 9.48 -8.32 -13.14
CA VAL A 30 8.99 -7.55 -14.30
C VAL A 30 8.84 -6.10 -13.86
N VAL A 31 9.36 -5.17 -14.66
CA VAL A 31 9.15 -3.73 -14.44
C VAL A 31 7.72 -3.37 -14.80
N ILE A 32 6.96 -2.84 -13.83
CA ILE A 32 5.56 -2.42 -14.04
C ILE A 32 5.38 -0.90 -13.99
N GLN A 33 6.37 -0.19 -13.44
CA GLN A 33 6.43 1.27 -13.42
C GLN A 33 6.42 1.86 -14.84
N SER A 34 5.76 3.01 -15.02
CA SER A 34 5.75 3.71 -16.31
C SER A 34 7.14 4.24 -16.67
N ASP A 35 7.40 4.30 -17.99
CA ASP A 35 8.71 4.71 -18.48
C ASP A 35 9.05 6.17 -18.21
N ASP A 36 8.04 7.02 -18.01
CA ASP A 36 8.24 8.42 -17.63
C ASP A 36 8.93 8.52 -16.25
N PHE A 37 8.52 7.69 -15.28
CA PHE A 37 9.19 7.61 -13.98
C PHE A 37 10.55 6.91 -14.10
N ASN A 38 10.64 5.86 -14.92
CA ASN A 38 11.91 5.15 -15.11
C ASN A 38 13.00 6.04 -15.73
N ARG A 39 12.64 6.98 -16.61
CA ARG A 39 13.57 7.94 -17.22
C ARG A 39 13.88 9.15 -16.34
N SER A 40 13.14 9.35 -15.25
CA SER A 40 13.37 10.46 -14.31
C SER A 40 14.64 10.26 -13.47
N ALA A 41 14.95 11.22 -12.60
CA ALA A 41 16.05 11.11 -11.62
C ALA A 41 15.75 10.18 -10.43
N ILE A 42 14.54 9.57 -10.37
CA ILE A 42 14.15 8.69 -9.26
C ILE A 42 14.98 7.39 -9.29
N ALA A 43 15.79 7.14 -8.27
CA ALA A 43 16.67 5.97 -8.20
C ALA A 43 15.93 4.62 -8.03
N THR A 44 14.61 4.62 -7.87
CA THR A 44 13.81 3.41 -7.65
C THR A 44 12.91 3.05 -8.83
N VAL A 45 12.55 1.77 -8.90
CA VAL A 45 11.67 1.18 -9.91
C VAL A 45 10.68 0.24 -9.22
N VAL A 46 9.41 0.33 -9.59
CA VAL A 46 8.37 -0.62 -9.13
C VAL A 46 8.35 -1.86 -10.03
N VAL A 47 8.44 -3.03 -9.40
CA VAL A 47 8.53 -4.32 -10.06
C VAL A 47 7.54 -5.34 -9.46
N ALA A 48 7.12 -6.31 -10.26
CA ALA A 48 6.35 -7.47 -9.81
C ALA A 48 7.22 -8.73 -9.82
N ALA A 49 7.14 -9.54 -8.76
CA ALA A 49 7.95 -10.75 -8.63
C ALA A 49 7.52 -11.83 -9.64
N VAL A 50 8.52 -12.53 -10.21
CA VAL A 50 8.30 -13.71 -11.06
C VAL A 50 8.70 -14.97 -10.30
N THR A 51 7.92 -16.03 -10.52
CA THR A 51 8.12 -17.32 -9.87
C THR A 51 7.95 -18.47 -10.86
N THR A 52 8.73 -19.53 -10.68
CA THR A 52 8.57 -20.79 -11.42
C THR A 52 7.48 -21.68 -10.81
N ASN A 53 6.91 -21.31 -9.66
CA ASN A 53 5.78 -22.02 -9.08
C ASN A 53 4.51 -21.74 -9.91
N ILE A 54 4.25 -22.63 -10.85
CA ILE A 54 3.12 -22.55 -11.79
C ILE A 54 1.76 -22.62 -11.10
N ALA A 55 1.65 -23.23 -9.91
CA ALA A 55 0.38 -23.32 -9.19
C ALA A 55 -0.20 -21.93 -8.87
N LEU A 56 0.68 -20.92 -8.71
CA LEU A 56 0.28 -19.54 -8.46
C LEU A 56 -0.45 -18.88 -9.64
N ALA A 57 -0.45 -19.49 -10.83
CA ALA A 57 -1.28 -19.03 -11.94
C ALA A 57 -2.79 -19.11 -11.66
N ARG A 58 -3.20 -19.91 -10.65
CA ARG A 58 -4.60 -20.01 -10.22
C ARG A 58 -5.03 -18.85 -9.32
N ALA A 59 -4.08 -18.08 -8.79
CA ALA A 59 -4.41 -16.93 -7.97
C ALA A 59 -4.98 -15.80 -8.84
N PRO A 60 -5.98 -15.04 -8.36
CA PRO A 60 -6.57 -13.95 -9.12
C PRO A 60 -5.54 -12.93 -9.60
N GLY A 61 -5.61 -12.55 -10.87
CA GLY A 61 -4.73 -11.55 -11.49
C GLY A 61 -3.31 -12.05 -11.83
N ASN A 62 -2.91 -13.25 -11.43
CA ASN A 62 -1.59 -13.78 -11.76
C ASN A 62 -1.49 -14.19 -13.24
N VAL A 63 -0.36 -13.86 -13.86
CA VAL A 63 -0.17 -14.04 -15.30
C VAL A 63 0.87 -15.11 -15.56
N ARG A 64 0.42 -16.26 -16.08
CA ARG A 64 1.30 -17.34 -16.54
C ARG A 64 1.82 -17.05 -17.94
N PHE A 65 3.10 -17.35 -18.15
CA PHE A 65 3.77 -17.33 -19.45
C PHE A 65 4.78 -18.46 -19.61
N ARG A 66 5.20 -18.73 -20.85
CA ARG A 66 6.14 -19.79 -21.22
C ARG A 66 7.30 -19.20 -22.02
N PRO A 67 8.49 -19.83 -22.02
CA PRO A 67 9.56 -19.46 -22.95
C PRO A 67 9.05 -19.51 -24.40
N PRO A 68 9.56 -18.66 -25.31
CA PRO A 68 10.60 -17.65 -25.11
C PRO A 68 10.08 -16.27 -24.66
N ALA A 69 8.80 -16.15 -24.31
CA ALA A 69 8.08 -14.88 -24.20
C ALA A 69 8.70 -13.81 -23.27
N SER A 70 9.58 -14.19 -22.34
CA SER A 70 10.19 -13.27 -21.36
C SER A 70 11.72 -13.34 -21.30
N GLY A 71 12.35 -14.17 -22.16
CA GLY A 71 13.77 -14.53 -22.06
C GLY A 71 14.13 -15.50 -20.92
N LEU A 72 13.16 -15.94 -20.10
CA LEU A 72 13.38 -16.98 -19.08
C LEU A 72 13.32 -18.38 -19.70
N ARG A 73 14.14 -19.30 -19.19
CA ARG A 73 14.24 -20.69 -19.70
C ARG A 73 13.12 -21.62 -19.22
N ARG A 74 12.38 -21.23 -18.17
CA ARG A 74 11.34 -22.06 -17.55
C ARG A 74 9.98 -21.35 -17.64
N PRO A 75 8.87 -22.11 -17.78
CA PRO A 75 7.55 -21.57 -17.56
C PRO A 75 7.48 -20.85 -16.21
N SER A 76 6.86 -19.69 -16.20
CA SER A 76 6.86 -18.80 -15.03
C SER A 76 5.53 -18.06 -14.89
N VAL A 77 5.34 -17.44 -13.74
CA VAL A 77 4.14 -16.68 -13.39
C VAL A 77 4.58 -15.32 -12.84
N VAL A 78 3.98 -14.24 -13.35
CA VAL A 78 4.04 -12.92 -12.69
C VAL A 78 3.07 -12.95 -11.53
N ASN A 79 3.58 -12.74 -10.32
CA ASN A 79 2.78 -12.68 -9.11
C ASN A 79 2.38 -11.23 -8.80
N VAL A 80 1.16 -10.83 -9.20
CA VAL A 80 0.70 -9.44 -9.09
C VAL A 80 0.39 -9.01 -7.65
N SER A 81 0.34 -9.96 -6.72
CA SER A 81 0.25 -9.68 -5.28
C SER A 81 1.60 -9.38 -4.62
N GLN A 82 2.72 -9.71 -5.30
CA GLN A 82 4.08 -9.47 -4.81
C GLN A 82 4.74 -8.36 -5.62
N ILE A 83 4.26 -7.14 -5.40
CA ILE A 83 4.85 -5.91 -5.95
C ILE A 83 5.86 -5.37 -4.94
N ALA A 84 7.03 -4.97 -5.43
CA ALA A 84 8.08 -4.37 -4.62
C ALA A 84 8.64 -3.13 -5.32
N THR A 85 9.08 -2.16 -4.53
CA THR A 85 9.89 -1.05 -5.00
C THR A 85 11.35 -1.39 -4.72
N VAL A 86 12.18 -1.37 -5.76
CA VAL A 86 13.61 -1.68 -5.68
C VAL A 86 14.44 -0.50 -6.16
N ASP A 87 15.64 -0.37 -5.64
CA ASP A 87 16.63 0.54 -6.20
C ASP A 87 17.13 0.02 -7.56
N ARG A 88 17.45 0.91 -8.50
CA ARG A 88 17.97 0.55 -9.83
C ARG A 88 19.23 -0.32 -9.75
N HIS A 89 20.09 -0.09 -8.75
CA HIS A 89 21.30 -0.91 -8.54
C HIS A 89 20.99 -2.35 -8.13
N GLN A 90 19.77 -2.63 -7.65
CA GLN A 90 19.34 -3.99 -7.35
C GLN A 90 18.92 -4.78 -8.60
N LEU A 91 18.71 -4.11 -9.75
CA LEU A 91 18.49 -4.76 -11.04
C LEU A 91 19.84 -5.19 -11.63
N LEU A 92 20.07 -6.50 -11.70
CA LEU A 92 21.38 -7.07 -12.03
C LEU A 92 21.55 -7.27 -13.54
N GLU A 93 20.79 -8.18 -14.12
CA GLU A 93 20.89 -8.53 -15.54
C GLU A 93 19.49 -8.58 -16.17
N ARG A 94 19.38 -8.02 -17.38
CA ARG A 94 18.14 -8.08 -18.15
C ARG A 94 18.01 -9.46 -18.78
N ALA A 95 16.96 -10.19 -18.41
CA ALA A 95 16.63 -11.49 -18.98
C ALA A 95 15.89 -11.38 -20.32
N GLY A 96 15.03 -10.37 -20.48
CA GLY A 96 14.21 -10.20 -21.67
C GLY A 96 13.14 -9.14 -21.50
N ARG A 97 12.03 -9.28 -22.22
CA ARG A 97 10.86 -8.40 -22.15
C ARG A 97 9.60 -9.21 -22.34
N LEU A 98 8.56 -8.93 -21.57
CA LEU A 98 7.24 -9.51 -21.80
C LEU A 98 6.58 -8.85 -23.02
N PRO A 99 5.83 -9.60 -23.85
CA PRO A 99 5.07 -9.03 -24.93
C PRO A 99 3.86 -8.27 -24.38
N GLU A 100 3.31 -7.38 -25.22
CA GLU A 100 2.32 -6.40 -24.81
C GLU A 100 1.00 -7.02 -24.34
N ASP A 101 0.59 -8.15 -24.93
CA ASP A 101 -0.60 -8.91 -24.52
C ASP A 101 -0.49 -9.43 -23.07
N LEU A 102 0.70 -9.90 -22.67
CA LEU A 102 0.96 -10.32 -21.30
C LEU A 102 1.04 -9.12 -20.35
N MET A 103 1.63 -8.01 -20.78
CA MET A 103 1.66 -6.78 -19.98
C MET A 103 0.25 -6.24 -19.72
N ARG A 104 -0.64 -6.25 -20.71
CA ARG A 104 -2.05 -5.87 -20.51
C ARG A 104 -2.74 -6.72 -19.44
N ARG A 105 -2.49 -8.04 -19.44
CA ARG A 105 -3.03 -8.94 -18.40
C ARG A 105 -2.44 -8.66 -17.02
N VAL A 106 -1.17 -8.25 -16.94
CA VAL A 106 -0.55 -7.82 -15.68
C VAL A 106 -1.26 -6.56 -15.18
N ASP A 107 -1.56 -5.62 -16.07
CA ASP A 107 -2.21 -4.34 -15.75
C ASP A 107 -3.64 -4.52 -15.26
N GLU A 108 -4.36 -5.50 -15.80
CA GLU A 108 -5.68 -5.90 -15.30
C GLU A 108 -5.59 -6.58 -13.93
N GLY A 109 -4.50 -7.30 -13.66
CA GLY A 109 -4.27 -8.02 -12.41
C GLY A 109 -3.86 -7.14 -11.23
N VAL A 110 -3.06 -6.10 -11.46
CA VAL A 110 -2.53 -5.22 -10.39
C VAL A 110 -3.65 -4.55 -9.56
N PRO A 111 -4.71 -3.96 -10.14
CA PRO A 111 -5.82 -3.41 -9.36
C PRO A 111 -6.57 -4.46 -8.53
N LEU A 112 -6.55 -5.74 -8.92
CA LEU A 112 -7.22 -6.80 -8.15
C LEU A 112 -6.50 -7.06 -6.83
N SER A 113 -5.17 -6.91 -6.77
CA SER A 113 -4.42 -7.12 -5.53
C SER A 113 -4.64 -5.99 -4.52
N SER A 114 -4.98 -4.78 -4.97
CA SER A 114 -5.25 -3.62 -4.11
C SER A 114 -6.73 -3.38 -3.81
N ARG A 115 -7.65 -4.14 -4.43
CA ARG A 115 -9.10 -4.01 -4.15
C ARG A 115 -9.39 -4.52 -2.74
N SER A 116 -9.73 -3.59 -1.84
CA SER A 116 -10.51 -3.95 -0.67
C SER A 116 -11.87 -4.46 -1.13
N SER A 117 -12.36 -5.56 -0.56
CA SER A 117 -13.74 -6.03 -0.76
C SER A 117 -14.69 -4.83 -0.75
N PRO A 118 -15.68 -4.74 -1.66
CA PRO A 118 -16.67 -3.69 -1.55
C PRO A 118 -17.31 -3.82 -0.18
N ARG A 119 -16.96 -2.92 0.74
CA ARG A 119 -17.72 -2.73 1.98
C ARG A 119 -19.11 -2.41 1.47
N ARG A 120 -20.03 -3.36 1.64
CA ARG A 120 -21.45 -3.23 1.36
C ARG A 120 -21.90 -1.95 2.07
N ILE A 121 -21.93 -0.83 1.36
CA ILE A 121 -22.44 0.43 1.87
C ILE A 121 -23.90 0.14 2.14
N LEU A 122 -24.22 -0.15 3.40
CA LEU A 122 -25.58 -0.09 3.90
C LEU A 122 -26.10 1.29 3.52
N ARG A 123 -26.99 1.34 2.53
CA ARG A 123 -27.69 2.55 2.13
C ARG A 123 -28.23 3.20 3.40
N ARG A 124 -27.67 4.35 3.80
CA ARG A 124 -28.31 5.24 4.76
C ARG A 124 -29.71 5.49 4.21
N ARG A 125 -30.73 5.02 4.94
CA ARG A 125 -32.12 5.41 4.69
C ARG A 125 -32.17 6.93 4.61
N GLU A 126 -32.80 7.42 3.56
CA GLU A 126 -32.99 8.82 3.25
C GLU A 126 -33.50 9.60 4.47
N VAL A 127 -32.83 10.70 4.77
CA VAL A 127 -33.35 11.74 5.65
C VAL A 127 -34.55 12.34 4.93
N ARG A 128 -35.76 12.07 5.42
CA ARG A 128 -36.96 12.82 5.00
C ARG A 128 -36.75 14.28 5.39
N ALA A 129 -36.52 15.12 4.40
CA ALA A 129 -36.67 16.56 4.53
C ALA A 129 -38.17 16.86 4.71
N CYS A 130 -38.59 17.20 5.92
CA CYS A 130 -39.93 17.73 6.16
C CYS A 130 -39.95 19.17 5.62
N GLY A 131 -40.73 19.37 4.56
CA GLY A 131 -40.89 20.64 3.89
C GLY A 131 -41.79 21.61 4.65
N ARG A 132 -41.43 22.90 4.56
CA ARG A 132 -42.27 24.11 4.53
C ARG A 132 -43.48 24.18 5.47
N ALA A 133 -43.39 25.09 6.44
CA ALA A 133 -44.55 25.88 6.88
C ALA A 133 -44.26 27.38 6.74
N ARG A 134 -45.29 28.12 6.35
CA ARG A 134 -45.31 29.46 5.77
C ARG A 134 -45.10 30.57 6.81
N SER A 135 -44.60 31.72 6.37
CA SER A 135 -44.77 33.02 7.06
C SER A 135 -46.15 33.61 6.73
N PRO A 136 -46.78 34.39 7.63
CA PRO A 136 -46.78 35.84 7.38
C PRO A 136 -46.74 36.76 8.63
N ARG A 137 -46.04 37.88 8.42
CA ARG A 137 -46.14 39.25 8.99
C ARG A 137 -47.12 39.56 10.13
N GLY A 138 -46.61 40.30 11.13
CA GLY A 138 -47.37 41.18 12.03
C GLY A 138 -46.44 42.21 12.72
N ARG A 139 -46.80 43.50 12.67
CA ARG A 139 -45.99 44.68 13.08
C ARG A 139 -46.28 45.14 14.54
N ARG A 140 -45.39 46.03 15.02
CA ARG A 140 -45.50 47.04 16.12
C ARG A 140 -45.19 46.48 17.52
N GLY A 141 -44.45 47.13 18.42
CA GLY A 141 -43.76 48.44 18.45
C GLY A 141 -43.24 48.71 19.88
N THR A 142 -42.21 49.56 20.02
CA THR A 142 -41.92 50.52 21.14
C THR A 142 -41.76 49.96 22.59
N THR A 143 -40.85 50.31 23.50
CA THR A 143 -40.07 51.53 23.86
C THR A 143 -39.01 51.18 24.95
N ARG A 144 -37.92 51.99 25.07
CA ARG A 144 -37.15 52.40 26.29
C ARG A 144 -36.48 51.29 27.15
N SER A 145 -35.37 51.45 27.87
CA SER A 145 -34.54 52.60 28.31
C SER A 145 -33.30 52.09 29.08
N GLY A 146 -32.13 52.70 28.85
CA GLY A 146 -31.22 53.18 29.90
C GLY A 146 -30.17 52.24 30.55
N PRO A 147 -29.07 52.80 31.12
CA PRO A 147 -27.77 52.12 31.28
C PRO A 147 -27.26 52.00 32.74
N ALA A 148 -26.19 51.21 32.97
CA ALA A 148 -25.13 51.36 33.99
C ALA A 148 -24.37 50.01 34.11
N GLY A 149 -23.04 49.95 34.01
CA GLY A 149 -22.13 50.18 35.15
C GLY A 149 -21.21 48.96 35.35
N PRO A 150 -20.10 49.05 36.12
CA PRO A 150 -18.78 48.56 35.68
C PRO A 150 -18.24 47.28 36.34
N ARG A 151 -17.07 46.82 35.83
CA ARG A 151 -16.16 45.75 36.33
C ARG A 151 -15.65 45.99 37.77
N PRO A 152 -15.20 44.95 38.52
CA PRO A 152 -13.75 44.63 38.66
C PRO A 152 -13.45 43.10 38.84
N ARG A 153 -12.36 42.53 38.29
CA ARG A 153 -10.95 42.28 38.74
C ARG A 153 -10.67 41.04 39.62
N ALA A 154 -9.59 40.35 39.20
CA ALA A 154 -8.60 39.52 39.92
C ALA A 154 -9.10 38.22 40.57
N GLY A 155 -8.56 37.03 40.25
CA GLY A 155 -7.21 36.48 40.50
C GLY A 155 -7.45 35.00 40.87
N ALA A 156 -6.57 34.01 40.81
CA ALA A 156 -5.15 33.90 40.60
C ALA A 156 -4.83 32.48 40.09
N SER A 157 -3.72 32.35 39.36
CA SER A 157 -2.94 31.11 39.16
C SER A 157 -2.35 30.65 40.52
N PRO A 158 -1.83 29.40 40.75
CA PRO A 158 -0.73 28.86 39.95
C PRO A 158 -0.56 27.31 39.87
N ALA A 159 0.46 26.92 39.08
CA ALA A 159 1.41 25.79 39.24
C ALA A 159 0.88 24.35 39.07
N ALA A 160 1.27 23.60 38.03
CA ALA A 160 2.59 23.00 37.71
C ALA A 160 2.78 21.57 38.23
N ARG A 161 3.54 20.79 37.43
CA ARG A 161 4.04 19.40 37.60
C ARG A 161 3.04 18.33 37.11
N GLY A 162 3.44 17.27 36.43
CA GLY A 162 4.77 16.76 36.13
C GLY A 162 4.60 15.43 35.38
N SER A 163 5.62 15.06 34.63
CA SER A 163 5.75 13.84 33.84
C SER A 163 5.53 12.54 34.62
N THR A 164 5.08 11.48 33.95
CA THR A 164 5.85 10.24 33.81
C THR A 164 5.14 9.23 32.90
N SER A 165 5.81 8.92 31.79
CA SER A 165 5.61 7.73 30.99
C SER A 165 6.17 6.50 31.72
N ARG A 166 5.34 5.47 31.95
CA ARG A 166 5.81 4.09 32.19
C ARG A 166 4.93 3.12 31.41
N GLY A 167 5.45 2.67 30.26
CA GLY A 167 4.93 1.55 29.50
C GLY A 167 5.11 0.24 30.25
N ARG A 168 3.98 -0.42 30.51
CA ARG A 168 3.83 -1.86 30.72
C ARG A 168 3.85 -2.53 29.33
N ALA A 169 4.14 -3.79 29.10
CA ALA A 169 4.69 -4.90 29.86
C ALA A 169 5.15 -5.93 28.80
N CYS A 170 6.25 -6.61 29.06
CA CYS A 170 6.76 -7.71 28.25
C CYS A 170 5.74 -8.87 28.25
N TRP A 171 5.39 -9.37 27.06
CA TRP A 171 4.73 -10.66 26.90
C TRP A 171 5.77 -11.74 26.64
N GLY A 172 5.83 -12.70 27.57
CA GLY A 172 6.57 -13.95 27.42
C GLY A 172 5.86 -14.94 26.49
N GLY A 173 6.61 -15.91 25.98
CA GLY A 173 6.06 -16.93 25.10
C GLY A 173 7.03 -18.01 24.66
N ARG A 174 7.40 -18.88 25.60
CA ARG A 174 7.64 -20.34 25.47
C ARG A 174 8.66 -20.84 24.43
N ARG A 175 9.76 -21.37 24.98
CA ARG A 175 10.60 -22.41 24.35
C ARG A 175 9.95 -23.78 24.56
N SER A 176 10.02 -24.63 23.55
CA SER A 176 9.87 -26.09 23.68
C SER A 176 11.11 -26.80 23.12
N PRO A 177 11.44 -28.01 23.61
CA PRO A 177 12.79 -28.57 23.52
C PRO A 177 12.95 -29.70 22.48
N GLY A 178 14.19 -29.87 22.03
CA GLY A 178 14.83 -31.19 21.92
C GLY A 178 14.67 -31.98 20.62
N ALA A 179 15.78 -32.16 19.90
CA ALA A 179 16.18 -33.45 19.34
C ALA A 179 17.70 -33.48 19.12
N ARG A 180 18.35 -34.46 19.75
CA ARG A 180 19.78 -34.80 19.62
C ARG A 180 20.01 -35.74 18.42
N ALA A 181 21.30 -35.89 18.09
CA ALA A 181 21.99 -37.00 17.39
C ALA A 181 22.63 -36.52 16.07
N ARG A 182 23.89 -36.81 15.74
CA ARG A 182 24.95 -37.65 16.32
C ARG A 182 26.29 -37.16 15.74
N ALA A 183 27.36 -37.45 16.46
CA ALA A 183 28.75 -37.30 16.02
C ALA A 183 29.21 -38.53 15.21
N SER A 184 30.34 -38.32 14.53
CA SER A 184 31.26 -39.28 13.89
C SER A 184 30.89 -39.73 12.48
#